data_AF-A0AAD8F5B7-F1
#
_entry.id   AF-A0AAD8F5B7-F1
#
_cell.length_a   1.000
_cell.length_b   1.000
_cell.length_c   1.000
_cell.angle_alpha   90.00
_cell.angle_beta   90.00
_cell.angle_gamma   90.00
#
_symmetry.space_group_name_H-M   'P 1'
#
loop_
_entity.id
_entity.type
_entity.pdbx_description
1 polymer ?
#
loop_
_entity_poly.entity_id
_entity_poly.type
_entity_poly.pdbx_seq_one_letter_code
_entity_poly.pdbx_strand_id
1 'polypeptide(L)'
;MSLVDIEMSLVDIGPSLVDIGPSLVDIEMSLVDIGPSLVDIGPSPVDIGPSLVDIGPSLVDIGPSPVDIGPSLVDIGPSLVDIGPSLVDIGPSLVDIGPSPVDIGPSLVDIGPSPVDIGPSLVDIGPSPVDIGPSLVDIGPSLVDIGPNPVDIGPSPVDIGPSPVDIGPSPVDIRFWF
;
A
#
# COMPACT_ATOMS: atom_id res chain seq x y z
N MET A 1 -26.41 -15.78 -10.89
CA MET A 1 -26.08 -17.21 -10.93
C MET A 1 -24.60 -17.23 -10.69
N SER A 2 -24.13 -17.72 -9.53
CA SER A 2 -22.71 -17.97 -9.32
C SER A 2 -22.40 -19.31 -9.96
N LEU A 3 -21.59 -19.32 -11.01
CA LEU A 3 -20.94 -20.53 -11.49
C LEU A 3 -19.67 -20.69 -10.64
N VAL A 4 -19.35 -21.92 -10.28
CA VAL A 4 -18.10 -22.26 -9.58
C VAL A 4 -17.39 -23.19 -10.54
N ASP A 5 -16.39 -22.68 -11.23
CA ASP A 5 -15.63 -23.43 -12.23
C ASP A 5 -14.26 -23.80 -11.65
N ILE A 6 -13.90 -25.09 -11.78
CA ILE A 6 -12.67 -25.66 -11.22
C ILE A 6 -11.92 -26.32 -12.38
N GLU A 7 -11.02 -25.58 -13.02
CA GLU A 7 -10.19 -26.10 -14.12
C GLU A 7 -8.71 -25.69 -14.00
N MET A 8 -7.83 -26.33 -14.78
CA MET A 8 -6.36 -26.16 -14.68
C MET A 8 -5.82 -24.86 -15.31
N SER A 9 -6.64 -24.11 -16.03
CA SER A 9 -6.33 -22.78 -16.56
C SER A 9 -7.62 -22.23 -17.16
N LEU A 10 -8.13 -21.11 -16.67
CA LEU A 10 -9.32 -20.46 -17.21
C LEU A 10 -8.97 -19.06 -17.72
N VAL A 11 -9.74 -18.65 -18.73
CA VAL A 11 -9.84 -17.27 -19.20
C VAL A 11 -11.34 -17.06 -19.34
N ASP A 12 -11.99 -16.47 -18.35
CA ASP A 12 -13.42 -16.21 -18.41
C ASP A 12 -13.74 -14.74 -18.75
N ILE A 13 -14.89 -14.56 -19.39
CA ILE A 13 -15.46 -13.27 -19.78
C ILE A 13 -16.93 -13.28 -19.40
N GLY A 14 -17.20 -12.84 -18.18
CA GLY A 14 -18.50 -12.91 -17.55
C GLY A 14 -18.79 -11.76 -16.59
N PRO A 15 -20.00 -11.74 -15.99
CA PRO A 15 -20.43 -10.67 -15.11
C PRO A 15 -20.12 -10.91 -13.62
N SER A 16 -19.86 -12.15 -13.18
CA SER A 16 -19.55 -12.51 -11.80
C SER A 16 -19.36 -14.03 -11.66
N LEU A 17 -18.18 -14.44 -11.17
CA LEU A 17 -17.77 -15.81 -10.93
C LEU A 17 -17.02 -15.95 -9.60
N VAL A 18 -16.82 -17.20 -9.17
CA VAL A 18 -15.93 -17.58 -8.07
C VAL A 18 -15.07 -18.71 -8.60
N ASP A 19 -13.85 -18.40 -9.00
CA ASP A 19 -12.99 -19.36 -9.67
C ASP A 19 -11.87 -19.87 -8.78
N ILE A 20 -11.62 -21.18 -8.87
CA ILE A 20 -10.56 -21.83 -8.11
C ILE A 20 -9.70 -22.60 -9.10
N GLY A 21 -8.51 -22.08 -9.36
CA GLY A 21 -7.63 -22.61 -10.39
C GLY A 21 -6.15 -22.35 -10.11
N PRO A 22 -5.25 -23.10 -10.76
CA PRO A 22 -3.81 -22.90 -10.59
C PRO A 22 -3.29 -21.66 -11.34
N SER A 23 -4.03 -21.14 -12.32
CA SER A 23 -3.76 -19.92 -13.06
C SER A 23 -5.07 -19.40 -13.64
N LEU A 24 -5.47 -18.19 -13.26
CA LEU A 24 -6.69 -17.53 -13.72
C LEU A 24 -6.31 -16.17 -14.36
N VAL A 25 -7.08 -15.76 -15.36
CA VAL A 25 -6.89 -14.49 -16.08
C VAL A 25 -8.25 -14.01 -16.51
N ASP A 26 -8.82 -13.07 -15.76
CA ASP A 26 -10.22 -12.75 -15.91
C ASP A 26 -10.45 -11.26 -16.23
N ILE A 27 -11.47 -11.02 -17.06
CA ILE A 27 -11.85 -9.67 -17.50
C ILE A 27 -13.34 -9.48 -17.19
N GLU A 28 -13.66 -9.35 -15.91
CA GLU A 28 -15.04 -9.41 -15.40
C GLU A 28 -15.45 -8.25 -14.50
N MET A 29 -16.73 -8.21 -14.10
CA MET A 29 -17.29 -7.13 -13.28
C MET A 29 -17.08 -7.28 -11.76
N SER A 30 -16.99 -8.50 -11.23
CA SER A 30 -16.76 -8.79 -9.79
C SER A 30 -16.46 -10.27 -9.58
N LEU A 31 -15.24 -10.56 -9.12
CA LEU A 31 -14.72 -11.93 -8.95
C LEU A 31 -14.28 -12.18 -7.51
N VAL A 32 -14.22 -13.46 -7.16
CA VAL A 32 -13.54 -13.92 -5.95
C VAL A 32 -12.69 -15.10 -6.36
N ASP A 33 -11.42 -14.86 -6.63
CA ASP A 33 -10.57 -15.87 -7.24
C ASP A 33 -9.53 -16.37 -6.24
N ILE A 34 -9.32 -17.68 -6.27
CA ILE A 34 -8.38 -18.35 -5.36
C ILE A 34 -7.44 -19.19 -6.20
N GLY A 35 -6.18 -18.77 -6.25
CA GLY A 35 -5.19 -19.46 -7.06
C GLY A 35 -3.74 -19.07 -6.79
N PRO A 36 -2.77 -19.88 -7.26
CA PRO A 36 -1.35 -19.56 -7.23
C PRO A 36 -0.96 -18.30 -8.02
N SER A 37 -1.69 -18.02 -9.11
CA SER A 37 -1.36 -16.95 -10.05
C SER A 37 -2.66 -16.41 -10.63
N LEU A 38 -3.03 -15.19 -10.26
CA LEU A 38 -4.24 -14.50 -10.71
C LEU A 38 -3.83 -13.21 -11.44
N VAL A 39 -4.61 -12.82 -12.45
CA VAL A 39 -4.37 -11.61 -13.24
C VAL A 39 -5.73 -11.07 -13.67
N ASP A 40 -6.24 -10.09 -12.92
CA ASP A 40 -7.59 -9.60 -13.15
C ASP A 40 -7.63 -8.18 -13.70
N ILE A 41 -8.56 -7.96 -14.63
CA ILE A 41 -8.89 -6.63 -15.13
C ILE A 41 -10.39 -6.43 -14.99
N GLY A 42 -10.79 -5.77 -13.90
CA GLY A 42 -12.20 -5.67 -13.55
C GLY A 42 -12.54 -4.52 -12.60
N PRO A 43 -13.83 -4.17 -12.43
CA PRO A 43 -14.31 -3.21 -11.44
C PRO A 43 -13.92 -3.56 -10.01
N SER A 44 -14.05 -4.84 -9.64
CA SER A 44 -13.97 -5.27 -8.24
C SER A 44 -13.60 -6.76 -8.05
N PRO A 45 -12.41 -7.21 -8.49
CA PRO A 45 -11.85 -8.50 -8.08
C PRO A 45 -11.54 -8.54 -6.58
N VAL A 46 -11.45 -9.76 -6.05
CA VAL A 46 -11.12 -10.05 -4.65
C VAL A 46 -10.31 -11.34 -4.66
N ASP A 47 -9.00 -11.19 -4.56
CA ASP A 47 -8.08 -12.25 -4.95
C ASP A 47 -7.29 -12.81 -3.78
N ILE A 48 -7.15 -14.14 -3.75
CA ILE A 48 -6.40 -14.83 -2.70
C ILE A 48 -5.38 -15.76 -3.35
N GLY A 49 -4.10 -15.37 -3.26
CA GLY A 49 -3.07 -16.10 -3.99
C GLY A 49 -1.65 -15.60 -3.78
N PRO A 50 -0.63 -16.41 -4.10
CA PRO A 50 0.76 -16.01 -4.00
C PRO A 50 1.27 -15.02 -5.02
N SER A 51 0.59 -14.83 -6.15
CA SER A 51 1.01 -13.88 -7.19
C SER A 51 -0.25 -13.31 -7.83
N LEU A 52 -0.55 -12.06 -7.49
CA LEU A 52 -1.76 -11.35 -7.89
C LEU A 52 -1.34 -10.10 -8.67
N VAL A 53 -2.08 -9.76 -9.73
CA VAL A 53 -1.77 -8.62 -10.59
C VAL A 53 -3.09 -8.05 -11.10
N ASP A 54 -3.63 -7.08 -10.38
CA ASP A 54 -4.98 -6.62 -10.64
C ASP A 54 -5.04 -5.17 -11.10
N ILE A 55 -5.97 -4.88 -12.01
CA ILE A 55 -6.21 -3.54 -12.53
C ILE A 55 -7.70 -3.21 -12.46
N GLY A 56 -8.06 -2.21 -11.66
CA GLY A 56 -9.46 -1.86 -11.48
C GLY A 56 -9.76 -0.73 -10.51
N PRO A 57 -11.01 -0.28 -10.43
CA PRO A 57 -11.45 0.76 -9.53
C PRO A 57 -11.47 0.40 -8.03
N SER A 58 -11.62 -0.87 -7.67
CA SER A 58 -11.73 -1.30 -6.26
C SER A 58 -11.17 -2.70 -6.09
N LEU A 59 -9.93 -2.87 -5.66
CA LEU A 59 -9.26 -4.18 -5.55
C LEU A 59 -9.10 -4.57 -4.07
N VAL A 60 -9.05 -5.88 -3.79
CA VAL A 60 -8.85 -6.42 -2.44
C VAL A 60 -8.05 -7.72 -2.54
N ASP A 61 -6.77 -7.65 -2.23
CA ASP A 61 -5.87 -8.78 -2.44
C ASP A 61 -5.28 -9.33 -1.13
N ILE A 62 -5.22 -10.66 -1.02
CA ILE A 62 -4.57 -11.35 0.08
C ILE A 62 -3.54 -12.32 -0.47
N GLY A 63 -2.28 -11.92 -0.38
CA GLY A 63 -1.21 -12.66 -1.04
C GLY A 63 0.19 -12.24 -0.66
N PRO A 64 1.21 -13.08 -0.85
CA PRO A 64 2.58 -12.67 -0.66
C PRO A 64 3.12 -11.60 -1.59
N SER A 65 2.57 -11.47 -2.80
CA SER A 65 3.04 -10.48 -3.79
C SER A 65 1.95 -9.92 -4.72
N PRO A 66 0.88 -9.28 -4.20
CA PRO A 66 0.00 -8.39 -4.96
C PRO A 66 0.75 -7.24 -5.66
N VAL A 67 0.22 -6.81 -6.79
CA VAL A 67 0.71 -5.69 -7.59
C VAL A 67 -0.48 -5.02 -8.26
N ASP A 68 -1.03 -3.99 -7.62
CA ASP A 68 -2.36 -3.51 -7.96
C ASP A 68 -2.38 -2.07 -8.47
N ILE A 69 -3.29 -1.81 -9.42
CA ILE A 69 -3.43 -0.48 -10.03
C ILE A 69 -4.89 -0.06 -9.99
N GLY A 70 -5.20 0.96 -9.19
CA GLY A 70 -6.57 1.38 -9.01
C GLY A 70 -6.83 2.56 -8.08
N PRO A 71 -8.01 3.20 -8.16
CA PRO A 71 -8.41 4.24 -7.23
C PRO A 71 -8.68 3.82 -5.79
N SER A 72 -8.88 2.55 -5.49
CA SER A 72 -9.14 2.08 -4.12
C SER A 72 -8.62 0.66 -3.97
N LEU A 73 -7.51 0.48 -3.26
CA LEU A 73 -6.79 -0.78 -3.07
C LEU A 73 -6.75 -1.12 -1.57
N VAL A 74 -6.77 -2.41 -1.24
CA VAL A 74 -6.77 -2.90 0.14
C VAL A 74 -6.07 -4.26 0.18
N ASP A 75 -4.76 -4.25 0.40
CA ASP A 75 -3.95 -5.43 0.18
C ASP A 75 -3.24 -5.90 1.46
N ILE A 76 -3.12 -7.22 1.61
CA ILE A 76 -2.51 -7.84 2.80
C ILE A 76 -1.48 -8.85 2.34
N GLY A 77 -0.21 -8.57 2.65
CA GLY A 77 0.87 -9.42 2.15
C GLY A 77 2.28 -9.07 2.59
N PRO A 78 3.25 -10.00 2.47
CA PRO A 78 4.64 -9.68 2.72
C PRO A 78 5.33 -8.67 1.82
N SER A 79 4.88 -8.49 0.57
CA SER A 79 5.52 -7.60 -0.39
C SER A 79 4.46 -7.03 -1.33
N LEU A 80 4.00 -5.81 -1.08
CA LEU A 80 2.93 -5.16 -1.84
C LEU A 80 3.49 -4.02 -2.70
N VAL A 81 2.84 -3.74 -3.83
CA VAL A 81 3.23 -2.67 -4.76
C VAL A 81 1.99 -2.07 -5.41
N ASP A 82 1.53 -0.95 -4.89
CA ASP A 82 0.21 -0.44 -5.20
C ASP A 82 0.26 0.97 -5.80
N ILE A 83 -0.55 1.20 -6.82
CA ILE A 83 -0.58 2.47 -7.56
C ILE A 83 -2.00 3.01 -7.57
N GLY A 84 -2.25 4.04 -6.77
CA GLY A 84 -3.59 4.52 -6.59
C GLY A 84 -3.78 5.70 -5.63
N PRO A 85 -4.91 6.41 -5.73
CA PRO A 85 -5.27 7.49 -4.82
C PRO A 85 -5.87 7.15 -3.46
N SER A 86 -6.06 5.88 -3.12
CA SER A 86 -6.52 5.47 -1.80
C SER A 86 -6.07 4.02 -1.60
N LEU A 87 -4.98 3.86 -0.85
CA LEU A 87 -4.28 2.60 -0.63
C LEU A 87 -4.35 2.28 0.87
N VAL A 88 -4.46 1.01 1.23
CA VAL A 88 -4.62 0.56 2.63
C VAL A 88 -3.93 -0.79 2.77
N ASP A 89 -2.65 -0.75 3.09
CA ASP A 89 -1.81 -1.92 2.93
C ASP A 89 -1.18 -2.38 4.25
N ILE A 90 -1.14 -3.71 4.43
CA ILE A 90 -0.63 -4.33 5.65
C ILE A 90 0.40 -5.39 5.28
N GLY A 91 1.66 -5.13 5.63
CA GLY A 91 2.73 -6.02 5.21
C GLY A 91 4.14 -5.65 5.64
N PRO A 92 5.10 -6.58 5.60
CA PRO A 92 6.48 -6.27 5.89
C PRO A 92 7.22 -5.35 4.92
N SER A 93 6.81 -5.29 3.67
CA SER A 93 7.45 -4.48 2.63
C SER A 93 6.39 -3.91 1.71
N LEU A 94 6.08 -2.62 1.83
CA LEU A 94 5.07 -1.94 1.03
C LEU A 94 5.72 -0.86 0.17
N VAL A 95 5.16 -0.62 -1.01
CA VAL A 95 5.64 0.40 -1.94
C VAL A 95 4.44 1.01 -2.64
N ASP A 96 4.09 2.22 -2.23
CA ASP A 96 2.87 2.87 -2.68
C ASP A 96 3.15 4.10 -3.53
N ILE A 97 2.38 4.25 -4.61
CA ILE A 97 2.46 5.41 -5.49
C ILE A 97 1.07 6.02 -5.66
N GLY A 98 0.83 7.09 -4.92
CA GLY A 98 -0.31 7.95 -5.11
C GLY A 98 -0.69 8.74 -3.87
N PRO A 99 -1.79 9.50 -3.91
CA PRO A 99 -2.24 10.26 -2.75
C PRO A 99 -2.81 9.34 -1.66
N SER A 100 -2.52 9.68 -0.41
CA SER A 100 -3.15 9.13 0.79
C SER A 100 -3.08 7.61 0.98
N PRO A 101 -1.93 6.95 0.81
CA PRO A 101 -1.73 5.59 1.32
C PRO A 101 -1.83 5.55 2.86
N VAL A 102 -2.15 4.38 3.40
CA VAL A 102 -2.33 4.15 4.83
C VAL A 102 -1.74 2.79 5.18
N ASP A 103 -0.49 2.81 5.61
CA ASP A 103 0.31 1.61 5.64
C ASP A 103 0.75 1.18 7.03
N ILE A 104 0.77 -0.14 7.24
CA ILE A 104 1.25 -0.74 8.48
C ILE A 104 2.27 -1.83 8.18
N GLY A 105 3.53 -1.56 8.50
CA GLY A 105 4.59 -2.49 8.14
C GLY A 105 6.00 -2.13 8.59
N PRO A 106 6.94 -3.09 8.64
CA PRO A 106 8.34 -2.80 8.96
C PRO A 106 9.16 -1.99 7.97
N SER A 107 8.80 -1.98 6.68
CA SER A 107 9.52 -1.27 5.63
C SER A 107 8.52 -0.70 4.64
N LEU A 108 8.25 0.59 4.75
CA LEU A 108 7.26 1.31 3.93
C LEU A 108 7.98 2.35 3.06
N VAL A 109 7.48 2.57 1.85
CA VAL A 109 8.04 3.52 0.89
C VAL A 109 6.91 4.15 0.08
N ASP A 110 6.57 5.39 0.40
CA ASP A 110 5.43 6.04 -0.22
C ASP A 110 5.86 7.22 -1.10
N ILE A 111 5.25 7.30 -2.28
CA ILE A 111 5.45 8.39 -3.22
C ILE A 111 4.11 9.05 -3.52
N GLY A 112 3.84 10.13 -2.80
CA GLY A 112 2.67 10.95 -3.03
C GLY A 112 2.33 11.86 -1.86
N PRO A 113 1.23 12.63 -1.98
CA PRO A 113 0.79 13.50 -0.90
C PRO A 113 0.09 12.70 0.21
N SER A 114 0.38 13.06 1.45
CA SER A 114 -0.35 12.64 2.65
C SER A 114 -0.39 11.13 2.96
N PRO A 115 0.72 10.39 2.82
CA PRO A 115 0.83 9.05 3.40
C PRO A 115 0.64 9.08 4.93
N VAL A 116 0.23 7.95 5.50
CA VAL A 116 0.00 7.79 6.95
C VAL A 116 0.52 6.41 7.38
N ASP A 117 1.73 6.40 7.90
CA ASP A 117 2.49 5.17 8.01
C ASP A 117 2.85 4.82 9.45
N ILE A 118 2.80 3.51 9.75
CA ILE A 118 3.17 2.97 11.06
C ILE A 118 4.17 1.83 10.88
N GLY A 119 5.41 2.06 11.29
CA GLY A 119 6.46 1.09 11.06
C GLY A 119 7.85 1.45 11.57
N PRO A 120 8.76 0.45 11.71
CA PRO A 120 10.14 0.71 12.06
C PRO A 120 10.99 1.49 11.04
N SER A 121 10.74 1.34 9.74
CA SER A 121 11.54 1.99 8.69
C SER A 121 10.60 2.56 7.63
N LEU A 122 10.41 3.87 7.62
CA LEU A 122 9.48 4.58 6.74
C LEU A 122 10.27 5.55 5.85
N VAL A 123 9.83 5.73 4.61
CA VAL A 123 10.47 6.62 3.63
C VAL A 123 9.41 7.27 2.75
N ASP A 124 9.10 8.53 3.02
CA ASP A 124 8.04 9.21 2.28
C ASP A 124 8.56 10.33 1.39
N ILE A 125 8.02 10.38 0.18
CA ILE A 125 8.31 11.44 -0.80
C ILE A 125 7.01 12.12 -1.20
N GLY A 126 6.73 13.25 -0.56
CA GLY A 126 5.65 14.13 -0.93
C GLY A 126 5.23 15.08 0.18
N PRO A 127 4.19 15.89 -0.04
CA PRO A 127 3.71 16.81 0.96
C PRO A 127 2.91 16.12 2.06
N SER A 128 3.12 16.55 3.30
CA SER A 128 2.33 16.20 4.48
C SER A 128 2.23 14.70 4.86
N PRO A 129 3.31 13.91 4.81
CA PRO A 129 3.34 12.58 5.45
C PRO A 129 3.09 12.68 6.95
N VAL A 130 2.61 11.58 7.53
CA VAL A 130 2.36 11.44 8.97
C VAL A 130 2.84 10.08 9.44
N ASP A 131 4.01 10.08 10.07
CA ASP A 131 4.77 8.85 10.30
C ASP A 131 4.94 8.52 11.78
N ILE A 132 4.85 7.24 12.10
CA ILE A 132 5.06 6.72 13.46
C ILE A 132 6.05 5.57 13.43
N GLY A 133 7.28 5.83 13.89
CA GLY A 133 8.35 4.86 13.77
C GLY A 133 9.72 5.22 14.33
N PRO A 134 10.59 4.25 14.62
CA PRO A 134 11.97 4.48 15.03
C PRO A 134 12.93 5.07 14.00
N SER A 135 12.68 4.93 12.70
CA SER A 135 13.56 5.42 11.64
C SER A 135 12.70 5.92 10.48
N LEU A 136 12.58 7.24 10.39
CA LEU A 136 11.69 7.95 9.47
C LEU A 136 12.54 8.83 8.57
N VAL A 137 12.22 8.90 7.28
CA VAL A 137 12.99 9.66 6.29
C VAL A 137 12.06 10.30 5.27
N ASP A 138 11.73 11.56 5.52
CA ASP A 138 10.66 12.22 4.78
C ASP A 138 11.17 13.39 3.94
N ILE A 139 10.62 13.52 2.73
CA ILE A 139 10.98 14.56 1.78
C ILE A 139 9.73 15.28 1.28
N GLY A 140 9.54 16.52 1.77
CA GLY A 140 8.47 17.38 1.31
C GLY A 140 8.12 18.51 2.28
N PRO A 141 7.09 19.30 1.97
CA PRO A 141 6.60 20.31 2.89
C PRO A 141 5.68 19.72 3.97
N SER A 142 5.73 20.30 5.18
CA SER A 142 4.78 20.06 6.28
C SER A 142 4.75 18.62 6.81
N LEU A 143 5.91 18.07 7.13
CA LEU A 143 6.12 16.69 7.59
C LEU A 143 5.70 16.54 9.07
N VAL A 144 5.23 15.36 9.50
CA VAL A 144 4.82 15.11 10.89
C VAL A 144 5.29 13.73 11.34
N ASP A 145 6.34 13.72 12.14
CA ASP A 145 7.01 12.48 12.53
C ASP A 145 6.92 12.22 14.03
N ILE A 146 6.64 10.97 14.40
CA ILE A 146 6.64 10.52 15.80
C ILE A 146 7.62 9.36 15.93
N GLY A 147 8.83 9.68 16.39
CA GLY A 147 9.92 8.72 16.36
C GLY A 147 11.20 9.15 17.06
N PRO A 148 12.04 8.21 17.52
CA PRO A 148 13.35 8.54 18.06
C PRO A 148 14.32 9.22 17.10
N ASN A 149 14.27 8.93 15.79
CA ASN A 149 15.25 9.43 14.82
C ASN A 149 14.60 9.81 13.46
N PRO A 150 13.68 10.79 13.42
CA PRO A 150 13.19 11.32 12.16
C PRO A 150 14.26 12.12 11.41
N VAL A 151 14.20 12.09 10.08
CA VAL A 151 15.13 12.76 9.18
C VAL A 151 14.36 13.43 8.05
N ASP A 152 14.19 14.73 8.19
CA ASP A 152 13.23 15.48 7.41
C ASP A 152 13.89 16.44 6.45
N ILE A 153 13.45 16.44 5.19
CA ILE A 153 13.94 17.35 4.15
C ILE A 153 12.78 18.16 3.60
N GLY A 154 12.60 19.36 4.14
CA GLY A 154 11.70 20.35 3.58
C GLY A 154 11.27 21.42 4.57
N PRO A 155 10.34 22.30 4.16
CA PRO A 155 9.88 23.38 5.01
C PRO A 155 8.87 22.89 6.05
N SER A 156 9.05 23.34 7.29
CA SER A 156 8.12 23.18 8.43
C SER A 156 7.84 21.72 8.89
N PRO A 157 8.87 20.89 9.12
CA PRO A 157 8.69 19.59 9.77
C PRO A 157 8.25 19.74 11.24
N VAL A 158 7.54 18.74 11.75
CA VAL A 158 7.06 18.65 13.14
C VAL A 158 7.41 17.29 13.71
N ASP A 159 8.49 17.25 14.48
CA ASP A 159 9.04 16.00 14.97
C ASP A 159 8.78 15.81 16.46
N ILE A 160 8.32 14.62 16.84
CA ILE A 160 8.10 14.22 18.22
C ILE A 160 9.06 13.09 18.59
N GLY A 161 10.18 13.44 19.21
CA GLY A 161 11.12 12.47 19.74
C GLY A 161 12.48 13.01 20.15
N PRO A 162 13.38 12.13 20.64
CA PRO A 162 14.68 12.51 21.19
C PRO A 162 15.69 13.09 20.18
N SER A 163 15.75 12.61 18.93
CA SER A 163 16.87 12.90 18.01
C SER A 163 16.46 13.26 16.57
N PRO A 164 15.62 14.29 16.35
CA PRO A 164 15.26 14.75 15.01
C PRO A 164 16.43 15.37 14.23
N VAL A 165 16.38 15.27 12.91
CA VAL A 165 17.35 15.87 11.97
C VAL A 165 16.62 16.56 10.81
N ASP A 166 16.43 17.87 10.92
CA ASP A 166 15.75 18.66 9.90
C ASP A 166 16.70 19.38 8.93
N ILE A 167 16.38 19.31 7.64
CA ILE A 167 17.01 20.05 6.56
C ILE A 167 15.96 20.94 5.89
N GLY A 168 15.76 22.13 6.47
CA GLY A 168 14.88 23.13 5.90
C GLY A 168 14.58 24.28 6.85
N PRO A 169 13.76 25.25 6.42
CA PRO A 169 13.33 26.33 7.29
C PRO A 169 12.19 25.87 8.24
N SER A 170 12.18 26.46 9.44
CA SER A 170 11.07 26.42 10.40
C SER A 170 10.70 25.06 11.03
N PRO A 171 11.66 24.22 11.47
CA PRO A 171 11.34 22.96 12.15
C PRO A 171 10.70 23.20 13.54
N VAL A 172 9.87 22.24 13.97
CA VAL A 172 9.24 22.21 15.30
C VAL A 172 9.52 20.86 15.99
N ASP A 173 10.59 20.81 16.79
CA ASP A 173 10.94 19.61 17.55
C ASP A 173 10.31 19.59 18.94
N ILE A 174 9.58 18.52 19.25
CA ILE A 174 9.05 18.20 20.57
C ILE A 174 9.86 17.05 21.18
N ARG A 175 10.87 17.40 21.97
CA ARG A 175 11.79 16.43 22.56
C ARG A 175 11.32 15.97 23.94
N PHE A 176 11.13 14.66 24.10
CA PHE A 176 10.96 14.02 25.41
C PHE A 176 12.19 13.20 25.76
N TRP A 177 12.65 13.34 26.99
CA TRP A 177 13.74 12.54 27.56
C TRP A 177 13.10 11.49 28.46
N PHE A 178 13.10 10.23 28.04
CA PHE A 178 12.79 9.08 28.90
C PHE A 178 14.07 8.30 29.19
#